data_AF-A0A645HC03-F1
#
_entry.id   AF-A0A645HC03-F1
#
_cell.length_a   1.000
_cell.length_b   1.000
_cell.length_c   1.000
_cell.angle_alpha   90.00
_cell.angle_beta   90.00
_cell.angle_gamma   90.00
#
_symmetry.space_group_name_H-M   'P 1'
#
loop_
_entity.id
_entity.type
_entity.pdbx_description
1 polymer ?
#
loop_
_entity_poly.entity_id
_entity_poly.type
_entity_poly.pdbx_seq_one_letter_code
_entity_poly.pdbx_strand_id
1 'polypeptide(L)'
;MVVGTYMMTNFNMEMIAPGIIDHKEWTPENGRNNALRINGLGAPRAFYTPVLREINVPNTSYGEDYALGLNISREHQIGRIYEVLYHCRRWDGNSDAALDIVKMNAHNTYKDRIRTWELQARITLNKNKR
;
A
#
# COMPACT_ATOMS: atom_id res chain seq x y z
N MET A 1 -1.84 -4.05 -11.01
CA MET A 1 -1.57 -4.81 -9.75
C MET A 1 -2.90 -5.24 -9.15
N VAL A 2 -2.88 -6.25 -8.27
CA VAL A 2 -4.07 -6.70 -7.55
C VAL A 2 -3.83 -6.61 -6.05
N VAL A 3 -4.83 -6.14 -5.30
CA VAL A 3 -4.80 -6.06 -3.85
C VAL A 3 -5.94 -6.90 -3.28
N GLY A 4 -5.63 -7.78 -2.34
CA GLY A 4 -6.61 -8.62 -1.67
C GLY A 4 -7.12 -8.03 -0.35
N THR A 5 -8.17 -8.66 0.14
CA THR A 5 -8.71 -8.42 1.48
C THR A 5 -8.01 -9.32 2.49
N TYR A 6 -7.81 -8.81 3.70
CA TYR A 6 -7.16 -9.56 4.78
C TYR A 6 -7.91 -9.40 6.10
N MET A 7 -7.73 -10.38 6.97
CA MET A 7 -8.27 -10.36 8.33
C MET A 7 -7.13 -10.20 9.34
N MET A 8 -7.31 -9.27 10.28
CA MET A 8 -6.40 -9.07 11.40
C MET A 8 -6.61 -10.18 12.41
N THR A 9 -5.53 -10.89 12.78
CA THR A 9 -5.60 -11.96 13.76
C THR A 9 -4.53 -11.83 14.83
N ASN A 10 -4.78 -12.41 16.01
CA ASN A 10 -3.72 -12.63 16.99
C ASN A 10 -2.90 -13.89 16.64
N PHE A 11 -2.01 -14.29 17.55
CA PHE A 11 -1.15 -15.46 17.36
C PHE A 11 -1.93 -16.78 17.25
N ASN A 12 -3.09 -16.87 17.91
CA ASN A 12 -3.99 -18.02 17.90
C ASN A 12 -4.93 -18.03 16.69
N MET A 13 -4.73 -17.14 15.71
CA MET A 13 -5.60 -16.96 14.54
C MET A 13 -7.02 -16.45 14.85
N GLU A 14 -7.23 -15.96 16.07
CA GLU A 14 -8.50 -15.34 16.46
C GLU A 14 -8.54 -13.92 15.88
N MET A 15 -9.69 -13.54 15.35
CA MET A 15 -9.88 -12.21 14.77
C MET A 15 -9.75 -11.14 15.86
N ILE A 16 -8.95 -10.12 15.58
CA ILE A 16 -8.76 -8.95 16.45
C ILE A 16 -9.18 -7.68 15.73
N ALA A 17 -9.49 -6.63 16.49
CA ALA A 17 -9.75 -5.32 15.91
C ALA A 17 -8.56 -4.86 15.04
N PRO A 18 -8.81 -4.18 13.90
CA PRO A 18 -10.11 -3.77 13.34
C PRO A 18 -10.93 -4.87 12.62
N GLY A 19 -10.47 -6.11 12.56
CA GLY A 19 -11.16 -7.22 11.90
C GLY A 19 -10.76 -7.36 10.43
N ILE A 20 -11.74 -7.36 9.53
CA ILE A 20 -11.52 -7.48 8.07
C ILE A 20 -11.17 -6.12 7.48
N ILE A 21 -10.10 -6.08 6.68
CA ILE A 21 -9.66 -4.91 5.92
C ILE A 21 -9.89 -5.17 4.43
N ASP A 22 -11.00 -4.66 3.91
CA ASP A 22 -11.45 -4.91 2.53
C ASP A 22 -11.42 -3.67 1.63
N HIS A 23 -11.19 -2.48 2.17
CA HIS A 23 -11.17 -1.19 1.48
C HIS A 23 -12.30 -1.02 0.45
N LYS A 24 -13.55 -1.35 0.83
CA LYS A 24 -14.73 -1.19 -0.04
C LYS A 24 -14.96 0.22 -0.54
N GLU A 25 -14.36 1.23 0.08
CA GLU A 25 -14.40 2.62 -0.36
C GLU A 25 -13.64 2.88 -1.68
N TRP A 26 -12.96 1.87 -2.23
CA TRP A 26 -12.16 1.96 -3.45
C TRP A 26 -12.93 1.50 -4.67
N THR A 27 -13.13 2.40 -5.62
CA THR A 27 -13.70 2.14 -6.93
C THR A 27 -12.61 2.09 -8.01
N PRO A 28 -12.89 1.52 -9.19
CA PRO A 28 -11.95 1.54 -10.32
C PRO A 28 -11.48 2.95 -10.72
N GLU A 29 -12.28 3.98 -10.46
CA GLU A 29 -12.00 5.38 -10.78
C GLU A 29 -11.21 6.09 -9.67
N ASN A 30 -11.58 5.86 -8.41
CA ASN A 30 -11.05 6.61 -7.27
C ASN A 30 -9.91 5.88 -6.52
N GLY A 31 -9.77 4.57 -6.68
CA GLY A 31 -8.89 3.74 -5.84
C GLY A 31 -7.43 4.17 -5.92
N ARG A 32 -6.97 4.54 -7.13
CA ARG A 32 -5.63 5.10 -7.34
C ARG A 32 -5.40 6.40 -6.56
N ASN A 33 -6.42 7.25 -6.40
CA ASN A 33 -6.29 8.51 -5.67
C ASN A 33 -6.42 8.29 -4.15
N ASN A 34 -7.25 7.34 -3.72
CA ASN A 34 -7.30 6.92 -2.33
C ASN A 34 -5.96 6.32 -1.86
N ALA A 35 -5.23 5.65 -2.76
CA ALA A 35 -3.88 5.14 -2.46
C ALA A 35 -2.91 6.24 -1.96
N LEU A 36 -3.08 7.51 -2.37
CA LEU A 36 -2.25 8.64 -1.90
C LEU A 36 -2.59 9.07 -0.46
N ARG A 37 -3.70 8.62 0.11
CA ARG A 37 -4.24 9.08 1.41
C ARG A 37 -4.10 8.05 2.54
N ILE A 38 -3.54 6.89 2.24
CA ILE A 38 -3.43 5.78 3.18
C ILE A 38 -1.97 5.48 3.52
N ASN A 39 -1.74 4.75 4.62
CA ASN A 39 -0.39 4.41 5.05
C ASN A 39 0.22 3.19 4.33
N GLY A 40 -0.56 2.46 3.53
CA GLY A 40 -0.04 1.32 2.78
C GLY A 40 -1.18 0.53 2.18
N LEU A 41 -0.98 -0.04 0.99
CA LEU A 41 -2.04 -0.65 0.16
C LEU A 41 -2.75 -1.86 0.77
N GLY A 42 -2.36 -2.32 1.97
CA GLY A 42 -2.85 -3.55 2.59
C GLY A 42 -2.20 -4.79 1.96
N ALA A 43 -2.32 -5.92 2.63
CA ALA A 43 -1.88 -7.23 2.13
C ALA A 43 -3.11 -8.10 1.79
N PRO A 44 -3.01 -9.12 0.93
CA PRO A 44 -1.90 -9.43 0.05
C PRO A 44 -1.89 -8.53 -1.18
N ARG A 45 -0.75 -8.44 -1.86
CA ARG A 45 -0.58 -7.71 -3.12
C ARG A 45 0.10 -8.61 -4.14
N ALA A 46 -0.33 -8.50 -5.39
CA ALA A 46 0.30 -9.17 -6.52
C ALA A 46 0.66 -8.14 -7.60
N PHE A 47 1.88 -8.26 -8.10
CA PHE A 47 2.42 -7.40 -9.15
C PHE A 47 2.69 -8.22 -10.40
N TYR A 48 2.41 -7.64 -11.57
CA TYR A 48 2.72 -8.28 -12.85
C TYR A 48 4.22 -8.16 -13.12
N THR A 49 4.92 -9.28 -13.27
CA THR A 49 6.38 -9.34 -13.29
C THR A 49 7.04 -8.44 -14.35
N PRO A 50 6.55 -8.36 -15.61
CA PRO A 50 7.12 -7.44 -16.60
C PRO A 50 7.08 -5.98 -16.15
N VAL A 51 5.91 -5.50 -15.67
CA VAL A 51 5.76 -4.13 -15.14
C VAL A 51 6.66 -3.88 -13.95
N LEU A 52 6.79 -4.85 -13.04
CA LEU A 52 7.67 -4.74 -11.87
C LEU A 52 9.15 -4.58 -12.27
N ARG A 53 9.61 -5.30 -13.30
CA ARG A 53 10.99 -5.24 -13.81
C ARG A 53 11.30 -3.91 -14.50
N GLU A 54 10.32 -3.29 -15.14
CA GLU A 54 10.48 -1.96 -15.76
C GLU A 54 10.61 -0.85 -14.71
N ILE A 55 9.81 -0.91 -13.65
CA ILE A 55 9.77 0.12 -12.60
C ILE A 55 10.96 -0.03 -11.63
N ASN A 56 11.41 -1.26 -11.38
CA ASN A 56 12.34 -1.64 -10.32
C ASN A 56 11.80 -1.41 -8.89
N VAL A 57 12.44 -2.03 -7.91
CA VAL A 57 12.04 -1.95 -6.48
C VAL A 57 12.98 -1.00 -5.75
N PRO A 58 12.45 0.02 -5.02
CA PRO A 58 13.29 0.86 -4.17
C PRO A 58 14.02 0.02 -3.14
N ASN A 59 15.35 0.17 -3.05
CA ASN A 59 16.16 -0.47 -2.02
C ASN A 59 16.04 0.30 -0.70
N THR A 60 14.91 0.13 -0.03
CA THR A 60 14.59 0.68 1.29
C THR A 60 14.08 -0.46 2.18
N SER A 61 14.23 -0.32 3.49
CA SER A 61 13.72 -1.31 4.45
C SER A 61 12.29 -0.99 4.92
N TYR A 62 11.63 0.00 4.32
CA TYR A 62 10.27 0.41 4.67
C TYR A 62 9.57 1.12 3.52
N GLY A 63 8.36 0.66 3.15
CA GLY A 63 7.46 1.35 2.23
C GLY A 63 7.75 1.16 0.74
N GLU A 64 8.63 0.22 0.38
CA GLU A 64 8.96 -0.18 -0.98
C GLU A 64 7.73 -0.66 -1.75
N ASP A 65 6.89 -1.48 -1.10
CA ASP A 65 5.64 -2.01 -1.64
C ASP A 65 4.62 -0.91 -1.95
N TYR A 66 4.55 0.11 -1.10
CA TYR A 66 3.69 1.26 -1.24
C TYR A 66 4.17 2.16 -2.39
N ALA A 67 5.47 2.40 -2.49
CA ALA A 67 6.06 3.14 -3.60
C ALA A 67 5.79 2.47 -4.95
N LEU A 68 5.97 1.14 -5.02
CA LEU A 68 5.65 0.34 -6.20
C LEU A 68 4.17 0.49 -6.59
N GLY A 69 3.27 0.31 -5.63
CA GLY A 69 1.85 0.37 -5.93
C GLY A 69 1.38 1.77 -6.33
N LEU A 70 1.95 2.82 -5.76
CA LEU A 70 1.70 4.20 -6.20
C LEU A 70 2.13 4.42 -7.65
N ASN A 71 3.36 4.04 -7.99
CA ASN A 71 3.90 4.17 -9.35
C ASN A 71 3.07 3.38 -10.37
N ILE A 72 2.79 2.10 -10.09
CA ILE A 72 1.97 1.24 -10.96
C ILE A 72 0.56 1.82 -11.14
N SER A 73 -0.05 2.34 -10.06
CA SER A 73 -1.41 2.89 -10.10
C SER A 73 -1.54 4.22 -10.85
N ARG A 74 -0.42 4.84 -11.23
CA ARG A 74 -0.41 6.02 -12.10
C ARG A 74 -0.94 5.70 -13.49
N GLU A 75 -0.57 4.52 -13.99
CA GLU A 75 -0.79 4.13 -15.39
C GLU A 75 -1.73 2.92 -15.53
N HIS A 76 -1.86 2.11 -14.47
CA HIS A 76 -2.70 0.92 -14.46
C HIS A 76 -3.76 0.97 -13.37
N GLN A 77 -4.92 0.37 -13.62
CA GLN A 77 -5.93 0.20 -12.58
C GLN A 77 -5.47 -0.79 -11.50
N ILE A 78 -6.02 -0.59 -10.30
CA ILE A 78 -5.84 -1.48 -9.16
C ILE A 78 -7.00 -2.47 -9.18
N GLY A 79 -6.70 -3.74 -9.41
CA GLY A 79 -7.68 -4.82 -9.21
C GLY A 79 -7.85 -5.12 -7.72
N ARG A 80 -9.06 -5.52 -7.32
CA ARG A 80 -9.38 -5.83 -5.91
C ARG A 80 -10.07 -7.19 -5.79
N ILE A 81 -9.68 -7.95 -4.76
CA ILE A 81 -10.39 -9.17 -4.34
C ILE A 81 -10.98 -8.91 -2.95
N TYR A 82 -12.31 -9.00 -2.83
CA TYR A 82 -13.04 -8.68 -1.60
C TYR A 82 -13.16 -9.87 -0.63
N GLU A 83 -12.86 -11.09 -1.09
CA GLU A 83 -12.75 -12.26 -0.23
C GLU A 83 -11.46 -12.22 0.60
N VAL A 84 -11.53 -12.68 1.85
CA VAL A 84 -10.35 -12.76 2.73
C VAL A 84 -9.36 -13.79 2.16
N LEU A 85 -8.21 -13.31 1.72
CA LEU A 85 -7.14 -14.14 1.14
C LEU A 85 -5.95 -14.32 2.07
N TYR A 86 -5.87 -13.54 3.14
CA TYR A 86 -4.70 -13.49 4.01
C TYR A 86 -5.08 -13.18 5.46
N HIS A 87 -4.37 -13.81 6.40
CA HIS A 87 -4.47 -13.52 7.83
C HIS A 87 -3.25 -12.73 8.27
N CYS A 88 -3.45 -11.44 8.54
CA CYS A 88 -2.41 -10.55 9.04
C CYS A 88 -2.31 -10.71 10.55
N ARG A 89 -1.34 -11.51 10.98
CA ARG A 89 -1.07 -11.75 12.40
C ARG A 89 -0.39 -10.53 13.03
N ARG A 90 -0.93 -10.06 14.16
CA ARG A 90 -0.29 -9.07 15.05
C ARG A 90 -0.12 -9.65 16.46
N TRP A 91 0.95 -9.26 17.13
CA TRP A 91 1.28 -9.66 18.50
C TRP A 91 2.18 -8.59 19.13
N ASP A 92 2.30 -8.63 20.46
CA ASP A 92 3.13 -7.69 21.21
C ASP A 92 4.63 -7.89 20.91
N GLY A 93 5.38 -6.80 20.83
CA GLY A 93 6.79 -6.83 20.40
C GLY A 93 7.00 -7.08 18.89
N ASN A 94 5.94 -7.03 18.07
CA ASN A 94 6.07 -6.94 16.61
C ASN A 94 6.91 -5.70 16.23
N SER A 95 7.85 -5.88 15.30
CA SER A 95 8.73 -4.86 14.71
C SER A 95 8.04 -3.54 14.31
N ASP A 96 6.76 -3.59 13.93
CA ASP A 96 5.97 -2.43 13.51
C ASP A 96 5.17 -1.76 14.65
N ALA A 97 4.96 -2.44 15.78
CA ALA A 97 4.04 -2.01 16.83
C ALA A 97 4.71 -1.15 17.92
N ALA A 98 6.03 -1.30 18.10
CA ALA A 98 6.81 -0.65 19.16
C ALA A 98 8.00 0.14 18.60
N LEU A 99 7.78 0.93 17.56
CA LEU A 99 8.82 1.81 17.01
C LEU A 99 9.06 3.01 17.93
N ASP A 100 10.33 3.35 18.12
CA ASP A 100 10.68 4.63 18.74
C ASP A 100 10.25 5.81 17.85
N ILE A 101 10.12 6.99 18.48
CA ILE A 101 9.64 8.20 17.80
C ILE A 101 10.54 8.59 16.61
N VAL A 102 11.85 8.34 16.69
CA VAL A 102 12.80 8.69 15.62
C VAL A 102 12.53 7.83 14.38
N LYS A 103 12.39 6.51 14.54
CA LYS A 103 12.05 5.59 13.46
C LYS A 103 10.67 5.89 12.89
N MET A 104 9.68 6.15 13.74
CA MET A 104 8.34 6.52 13.29
C MET A 104 8.36 7.79 12.42
N ASN A 105 9.10 8.81 12.84
CA ASN A 105 9.23 10.06 12.09
C ASN A 105 9.96 9.85 10.75
N ALA A 106 11.01 9.01 10.72
CA ALA A 106 11.72 8.67 9.49
C ALA A 106 10.80 7.94 8.50
N HIS A 107 10.04 6.95 8.98
CA HIS A 107 9.05 6.20 8.19
C HIS A 107 7.95 7.11 7.62
N ASN A 108 7.39 7.99 8.44
CA ASN A 108 6.36 8.94 8.00
C ASN A 108 6.92 9.91 6.95
N THR A 109 8.09 10.50 7.22
CA THR A 109 8.78 11.41 6.29
C THR A 109 9.04 10.74 4.95
N TYR A 110 9.48 9.47 4.95
CA TYR A 110 9.72 8.73 3.72
C TYR A 110 8.43 8.57 2.90
N LYS A 111 7.32 8.14 3.51
CA LYS A 111 6.04 7.99 2.81
C LYS A 111 5.49 9.31 2.31
N ASP A 112 5.65 10.40 3.05
CA ASP A 112 5.21 11.73 2.62
C ASP A 112 5.98 12.22 1.40
N ARG A 113 7.29 11.93 1.31
CA ARG A 113 8.10 12.20 0.12
C ARG A 113 7.60 11.42 -1.08
N ILE A 114 7.36 10.11 -0.93
CA ILE A 114 6.82 9.28 -2.03
C ILE A 114 5.47 9.82 -2.52
N ARG A 115 4.55 10.13 -1.61
CA ARG A 115 3.24 10.71 -1.97
C ARG A 115 3.39 12.02 -2.72
N THR A 116 4.31 12.88 -2.27
CA THR A 116 4.61 14.16 -2.91
C THR A 116 5.13 13.95 -4.33
N TRP A 117 6.13 13.09 -4.50
CA TRP A 117 6.70 12.79 -5.81
C TRP A 117 5.67 12.19 -6.77
N GLU A 118 4.86 11.24 -6.29
CA GLU A 118 3.83 10.63 -7.11
C GLU A 118 2.72 11.64 -7.48
N LEU A 119 2.32 12.51 -6.55
CA LEU A 119 1.36 13.58 -6.83
C LEU A 119 1.87 14.49 -7.95
N GLN A 120 3.13 14.93 -7.87
CA GLN A 120 3.75 15.76 -8.92
C GLN A 120 3.82 15.01 -10.25
N ALA A 121 4.21 13.73 -10.25
CA ALA A 121 4.25 12.91 -11.46
C ALA A 121 2.87 12.81 -12.13
N ARG A 122 1.79 12.62 -11.35
CA ARG A 122 0.41 12.60 -11.86
C ARG A 122 -0.03 13.95 -12.42
N ILE A 123 0.31 15.06 -11.76
CA ILE A 123 0.01 16.40 -12.25
C ILE A 123 0.67 16.63 -13.61
N THR A 124 1.96 16.30 -13.73
CA THR A 124 2.71 16.42 -15.00
C THR A 124 2.12 15.54 -16.09
N LEU A 125 1.80 14.28 -15.79
CA LEU A 125 1.16 13.36 -16.74
C LEU A 125 -0.18 13.92 -17.25
N ASN A 126 -0.99 14.49 -16.37
CA ASN A 126 -2.29 15.05 -16.76
C ASN A 126 -2.16 16.34 -17.57
N LYS A 127 -1.12 17.15 -17.34
CA LYS A 127 -0.83 18.33 -18.16
C LYS A 127 -0.44 17.94 -19.59
N ASN A 128 0.34 16.87 -19.76
CA ASN A 128 0.81 16.40 -21.07
C ASN A 128 -0.26 15.65 -21.88
N LYS A 129 -1.37 15.26 -21.24
CA LYS A 129 -2.53 14.61 -21.90
C LYS A 129 -3.57 15.61 -22.43
N ARG A 130 -3.45 16.89 -22.07
CA ARG A 130 -4.29 17.98 -22.57
C ARG A 130 -3.62 18.62 -23.77
#